data_AF-A0A2D8C4F3-F1
#
_entry.id   AF-A0A2D8C4F3-F1
#
_cell.length_a   1.000
_cell.length_b   1.000
_cell.length_c   1.000
_cell.angle_alpha   90.00
_cell.angle_beta   90.00
_cell.angle_gamma   90.00
#
_symmetry.space_group_name_H-M   'P 1'
#
loop_
_entity.id
_entity.type
_entity.pdbx_description
1 polymer ?
#
loop_
_entity_poly.entity_id
_entity_poly.type
_entity_poly.pdbx_seq_one_letter_code
_entity_poly.pdbx_strand_id
1 'polypeptide(L)'
;MNKNERDKIKKEITERFLVSLDYLVDSNKIDHIKDFERMTGIRGQRITGMRNFIKDEKATPYYVNVDHIAILNSFFGVSFDYIFKGIKPIVLKESKTIEEVSDTEKPLYQNQKIVQLEEVLGILERKVQLLTERFQFHLEKNG
;
A
#
# COMPACT_ATOMS: atom_id res chain seq x y z
N MET A 1 -4.98 -1.65 23.53
CA MET A 1 -4.10 -2.51 22.71
C MET A 1 -2.69 -2.49 23.26
N ASN A 2 -2.27 -3.60 23.86
CA ASN A 2 -0.94 -3.78 24.44
C ASN A 2 0.12 -3.96 23.34
N LYS A 3 1.42 -3.86 23.69
CA LYS A 3 2.53 -3.92 22.71
C LYS A 3 2.50 -5.21 21.87
N ASN A 4 2.26 -6.35 22.52
CA ASN A 4 2.25 -7.67 21.88
C ASN A 4 1.14 -7.79 20.83
N GLU A 5 -0.06 -7.26 21.11
CA GLU A 5 -1.16 -7.18 20.15
C GLU A 5 -0.80 -6.30 18.94
N ARG A 6 -0.13 -5.16 19.16
CA ARG A 6 0.30 -4.30 18.04
C ARG A 6 1.29 -5.01 17.14
N ASP A 7 2.27 -5.67 17.73
CA ASP A 7 3.34 -6.35 16.99
C ASP A 7 2.81 -7.57 16.26
N LYS A 8 1.83 -8.28 16.83
CA LYS A 8 1.08 -9.34 16.14
C LYS A 8 0.33 -8.80 14.92
N ILE A 9 -0.43 -7.71 15.06
CA ILE A 9 -1.16 -7.10 13.94
C ILE A 9 -0.20 -6.66 12.84
N LYS A 10 0.92 -6.01 13.19
CA LYS A 10 1.93 -5.60 12.19
C LYS A 10 2.54 -6.80 11.47
N LYS A 11 2.79 -7.91 12.19
CA LYS A 11 3.28 -9.16 11.61
C LYS A 11 2.26 -9.71 10.60
N GLU A 12 0.98 -9.81 10.98
CA GLU A 12 -0.10 -10.27 10.11
C GLU A 12 -0.25 -9.40 8.84
N ILE A 13 -0.19 -8.06 8.98
CA ILE A 13 -0.26 -7.14 7.83
C ILE A 13 0.95 -7.34 6.92
N THR A 14 2.14 -7.56 7.50
CA THR A 14 3.37 -7.83 6.72
C THR A 14 3.29 -9.16 5.98
N GLU A 15 2.74 -10.20 6.61
CA GLU A 15 2.48 -11.48 5.96
C GLU A 15 1.53 -11.32 4.77
N ARG A 16 0.40 -10.62 4.96
CA ARG A 16 -0.57 -10.40 3.89
C ARG A 16 -0.01 -9.54 2.76
N PHE A 17 0.82 -8.56 3.07
CA PHE A 17 1.57 -7.80 2.06
C PHE A 17 2.46 -8.72 1.21
N LEU A 18 3.21 -9.63 1.83
CA LEU A 18 4.06 -10.59 1.12
C LEU A 18 3.23 -11.57 0.27
N VAL A 19 2.11 -12.06 0.80
CA VAL A 19 1.19 -12.92 0.04
C VAL A 19 0.57 -12.17 -1.15
N SER A 20 0.30 -10.87 -1.02
CA SER A 20 -0.13 -10.06 -2.16
C SER A 20 0.96 -9.97 -3.23
N LEU A 21 2.22 -9.77 -2.85
CA LEU A 21 3.33 -9.78 -3.82
C LEU A 21 3.47 -11.13 -4.54
N ASP A 22 3.39 -12.24 -3.79
CA ASP A 22 3.41 -13.58 -4.36
C ASP A 22 2.24 -13.78 -5.33
N TYR A 23 1.03 -13.36 -4.94
CA TYR A 23 -0.14 -13.41 -5.81
C TYR A 23 0.05 -12.61 -7.11
N LEU A 24 0.69 -11.44 -7.06
CA LEU A 24 0.94 -10.64 -8.26
C LEU A 24 1.92 -11.32 -9.22
N VAL A 25 2.93 -12.02 -8.69
CA VAL A 25 3.83 -12.86 -9.47
C VAL A 25 3.09 -14.06 -10.07
N ASP A 26 2.37 -14.81 -9.23
CA ASP A 26 1.66 -16.03 -9.64
C ASP A 26 0.52 -15.75 -10.65
N SER A 27 -0.04 -14.53 -10.62
CA SER A 27 -1.07 -14.08 -11.56
C SER A 27 -0.52 -13.37 -12.80
N ASN A 28 0.81 -13.38 -13.00
CA ASN A 28 1.50 -12.69 -14.09
C ASN A 28 1.17 -11.19 -14.19
N LYS A 29 0.80 -10.54 -13.07
CA LYS A 29 0.66 -9.08 -13.00
C LYS A 29 2.03 -8.39 -12.91
N ILE A 30 3.04 -9.11 -12.43
CA ILE A 30 4.46 -8.77 -12.51
C ILE A 30 5.23 -10.07 -12.79
N ASP A 31 6.35 -10.02 -13.53
CA ASP A 31 7.12 -11.24 -13.82
C ASP A 31 7.90 -11.66 -12.57
N HIS A 32 8.62 -10.72 -11.95
CA HIS A 32 9.44 -10.96 -10.78
C HIS A 32 9.40 -9.80 -9.77
N ILE A 33 9.85 -10.06 -8.55
CA ILE A 33 9.97 -9.02 -7.50
C ILE A 33 10.88 -7.85 -7.94
N LYS A 34 11.84 -8.08 -8.85
CA LYS A 34 12.65 -7.00 -9.43
C LYS A 34 11.83 -6.01 -10.23
N ASP A 35 10.72 -6.42 -10.82
CA ASP A 35 9.83 -5.53 -11.56
C ASP A 35 9.02 -4.67 -10.60
N PHE A 36 8.56 -5.26 -9.49
CA PHE A 36 7.98 -4.49 -8.41
C PHE A 36 8.93 -3.40 -7.88
N GLU A 37 10.21 -3.72 -7.67
CA GLU A 37 11.22 -2.72 -7.26
C GLU A 37 11.37 -1.61 -8.31
N ARG A 38 11.45 -1.97 -9.59
CA ARG A 38 11.58 -1.01 -10.70
C ARG A 38 10.38 -0.07 -10.81
N MET A 39 9.18 -0.60 -10.65
CA MET A 39 7.92 0.14 -10.80
C MET A 39 7.62 1.05 -9.60
N THR A 40 8.05 0.64 -8.40
CA THR A 40 7.60 1.27 -7.15
C THR A 40 8.72 1.96 -6.36
N GLY A 41 9.99 1.67 -6.69
CA GLY A 41 11.16 2.12 -5.94
C GLY A 41 11.37 1.40 -4.59
N ILE A 42 10.51 0.44 -4.22
CA ILE A 42 10.69 -0.36 -3.01
C ILE A 42 11.79 -1.39 -3.26
N ARG A 43 12.94 -1.21 -2.61
CA ARG A 43 14.09 -2.09 -2.76
C ARG A 43 13.77 -3.54 -2.42
N GLY A 44 14.18 -4.48 -3.26
CA GLY A 44 13.99 -5.91 -3.06
C GLY A 44 14.62 -6.41 -1.75
N GLN A 45 15.73 -5.80 -1.30
CA GLN A 45 16.34 -6.08 0.01
C GLN A 45 15.36 -5.90 1.17
N ARG A 46 14.45 -4.92 1.10
CA ARG A 46 13.42 -4.70 2.13
C ARG A 46 12.42 -5.86 2.14
N ILE A 47 12.02 -6.31 0.95
CA ILE A 47 11.10 -7.45 0.78
C ILE A 47 11.77 -8.73 1.30
N THR A 48 13.05 -8.95 1.00
CA THR A 48 13.83 -10.05 1.56
C THR A 48 13.90 -9.98 3.09
N GLY A 49 14.14 -8.79 3.65
CA GLY A 49 14.14 -8.56 5.10
C GLY A 49 12.81 -8.95 5.75
N MET A 50 11.68 -8.53 5.15
CA MET A 50 10.34 -8.92 5.61
C MET A 50 10.15 -10.45 5.55
N ARG A 51 10.52 -11.10 4.44
CA ARG A 51 10.38 -12.56 4.31
C ARG A 51 11.19 -13.32 5.35
N ASN A 52 12.41 -12.86 5.65
CA ASN A 52 13.25 -13.46 6.68
C ASN A 52 12.63 -13.29 8.07
N PHE A 53 12.13 -12.09 8.39
CA PHE A 53 11.45 -11.82 9.65
C PHE A 53 10.18 -12.66 9.85
N ILE A 54 9.40 -12.89 8.80
CA ILE A 54 8.21 -13.76 8.90
C ILE A 54 8.60 -15.22 9.15
N LYS A 55 9.68 -15.70 8.52
CA LYS A 55 10.13 -17.10 8.63
C LYS A 55 10.84 -17.41 9.95
N ASP A 56 11.59 -16.45 10.49
CA ASP A 56 12.38 -16.61 11.71
C ASP A 56 12.02 -15.52 12.73
N GLU A 57 11.38 -15.92 13.82
CA GLU A 57 10.98 -14.99 14.89
C GLU A 57 12.17 -14.35 15.62
N LYS A 58 13.37 -14.92 15.47
CA LYS A 58 14.61 -14.35 16.02
C LYS A 58 15.26 -13.32 15.09
N ALA A 59 14.81 -13.22 13.84
CA ALA A 59 15.33 -12.24 12.90
C ALA A 59 14.91 -10.81 13.29
N THR A 60 15.66 -9.82 12.80
CA THR A 60 15.38 -8.42 13.07
C THR A 60 13.97 -8.05 12.57
N PRO A 61 13.12 -7.42 13.41
CA PRO A 61 11.78 -7.02 13.00
C PRO A 61 11.79 -6.12 11.77
N TYR A 62 11.11 -6.57 10.72
CA TYR A 62 10.99 -5.83 9.48
C TYR A 62 9.52 -5.81 9.05
N TYR A 63 8.83 -4.73 9.41
CA TYR A 63 7.41 -4.58 9.13
C TYR A 63 7.16 -3.80 7.84
N VAL A 64 6.04 -4.11 7.19
CA VAL A 64 5.48 -3.28 6.14
C VAL A 64 5.05 -1.91 6.71
N ASN A 65 5.19 -0.85 5.92
CA ASN A 65 4.73 0.50 6.28
C ASN A 65 3.54 0.90 5.39
N VAL A 66 2.96 2.07 5.66
CA VAL A 66 1.80 2.58 4.93
C VAL A 66 2.11 2.82 3.45
N ASP A 67 3.32 3.27 3.12
CA ASP A 67 3.71 3.55 1.73
C ASP A 67 3.70 2.27 0.88
N HIS A 68 4.21 1.17 1.42
CA HIS A 68 4.18 -0.13 0.76
C HIS A 68 2.74 -0.58 0.47
N ILE A 69 1.83 -0.36 1.43
CA ILE A 69 0.42 -0.75 1.32
C ILE A 69 -0.31 0.12 0.28
N ALA A 70 -0.05 1.43 0.29
CA ALA A 70 -0.60 2.38 -0.67
C ALA A 70 -0.15 2.06 -2.10
N ILE A 71 1.11 1.65 -2.27
CA ILE A 71 1.67 1.22 -3.57
C ILE A 71 0.95 -0.03 -4.08
N LEU A 72 0.76 -1.06 -3.25
CA LEU A 72 0.03 -2.28 -3.68
C LEU A 72 -1.40 -1.97 -4.15
N ASN A 73 -2.08 -1.07 -3.45
CA ASN A 73 -3.43 -0.68 -3.84
C ASN A 73 -3.44 0.14 -5.15
N SER A 74 -2.62 1.17 -5.23
CA SER A 74 -2.63 2.10 -6.38
C SER A 74 -2.07 1.52 -7.67
N PHE A 75 -0.99 0.73 -7.62
CA PHE A 75 -0.37 0.16 -8.82
C PHE A 75 -1.01 -1.15 -9.26
N PHE A 76 -1.51 -1.96 -8.31
CA PHE A 76 -1.87 -3.35 -8.59
C PHE A 76 -3.31 -3.69 -8.19
N GLY A 77 -4.07 -2.73 -7.65
CA GLY A 77 -5.47 -2.92 -7.25
C GLY A 77 -5.64 -3.86 -6.04
N VAL A 78 -4.60 -4.04 -5.21
CA VAL A 78 -4.69 -4.89 -4.02
C VAL A 78 -5.62 -4.27 -2.98
N SER A 79 -6.55 -5.07 -2.45
CA SER A 79 -7.57 -4.64 -1.51
C SER A 79 -7.00 -4.28 -0.13
N PHE A 80 -7.37 -3.11 0.41
CA PHE A 80 -7.09 -2.77 1.81
C PHE A 80 -7.80 -3.72 2.78
N ASP A 81 -9.00 -4.20 2.47
CA ASP A 81 -9.69 -5.19 3.30
C ASP A 81 -8.92 -6.51 3.32
N TYR A 82 -8.27 -6.89 2.23
CA TYR A 82 -7.36 -8.04 2.24
C TYR A 82 -6.14 -7.76 3.12
N ILE A 83 -5.43 -6.65 2.92
CA ILE A 83 -4.20 -6.35 3.66
C ILE A 83 -4.46 -6.21 5.17
N PHE A 84 -5.50 -5.49 5.57
CA PHE A 84 -5.77 -5.20 6.99
C PHE A 84 -6.58 -6.29 7.69
N LYS A 85 -7.49 -6.98 6.98
CA LYS A 85 -8.45 -7.91 7.60
C LYS A 85 -8.39 -9.33 7.03
N GLY A 86 -7.62 -9.57 5.97
CA GLY A 86 -7.54 -10.87 5.30
C GLY A 86 -8.78 -11.21 4.45
N ILE A 87 -9.67 -10.25 4.22
CA ILE A 87 -10.94 -10.47 3.51
C ILE A 87 -10.65 -10.48 1.99
N LYS A 88 -11.05 -11.54 1.31
CA LYS A 88 -10.89 -11.70 -0.15
C LYS A 88 -11.84 -10.77 -0.93
N PRO A 89 -11.53 -10.41 -2.19
CA PRO A 89 -10.40 -10.86 -3.01
C PRO A 89 -9.09 -10.11 -2.70
N ILE A 90 -7.94 -10.70 -3.07
CA ILE A 90 -6.62 -10.05 -2.91
C ILE A 90 -6.54 -8.82 -3.80
N VAL A 91 -6.84 -8.98 -5.08
CA VAL A 91 -6.92 -7.90 -6.06
C VAL A 91 -8.40 -7.66 -6.36
N LEU A 92 -8.82 -6.40 -6.30
CA LEU A 92 -10.14 -6.01 -6.74
C LEU A 92 -10.19 -6.23 -8.26
N LYS A 93 -11.16 -7.02 -8.76
CA LYS A 93 -11.31 -7.24 -10.20
C LYS A 93 -11.36 -5.88 -10.89
N GLU A 94 -10.42 -5.64 -11.80
CA GLU A 94 -10.53 -4.56 -12.77
C GLU A 94 -11.84 -4.76 -13.55
N SER A 95 -12.73 -3.78 -13.49
CA SER A 95 -13.62 -3.54 -14.62
C SER A 95 -12.69 -3.28 -15.81
N LYS A 96 -12.77 -4.16 -16.82
CA LYS A 96 -12.07 -4.00 -18.11
C LYS A 96 -12.07 -2.52 -18.51
N THR A 97 -10.93 -1.96 -18.87
CA THR A 97 -10.64 -1.43 -20.22
C THR A 97 -9.22 -0.86 -20.24
N ILE A 98 -8.27 -1.65 -20.74
CA ILE A 98 -7.21 -1.13 -21.61
C ILE A 98 -7.31 -1.99 -22.87
N GLU A 99 -8.33 -1.73 -23.67
CA GLU A 99 -8.20 -1.95 -25.11
C GLU A 99 -8.04 -0.57 -25.73
N GLU A 100 -7.01 -0.46 -26.55
CA GLU A 100 -6.65 0.69 -27.36
C GLU A 100 -7.90 1.26 -28.04
N VAL A 101 -8.21 2.53 -27.81
CA VAL A 101 -9.09 3.27 -28.71
C VAL A 101 -8.43 4.60 -29.01
N SER A 102 -7.96 4.65 -30.25
CA SER A 102 -7.75 5.83 -31.09
C SER A 102 -8.73 6.96 -30.80
N ASP A 103 -8.28 8.19 -31.05
CA ASP A 103 -9.07 9.41 -31.15
C ASP A 103 -10.55 9.17 -31.48
N THR A 104 -11.43 9.33 -30.50
CA THR A 104 -12.71 10.08 -30.58
C THR A 104 -13.51 9.91 -29.29
N GLU A 105 -14.00 11.04 -28.78
CA GLU A 105 -15.12 11.20 -27.84
C GLU A 105 -14.88 11.04 -26.31
N LYS A 106 -14.97 12.20 -25.63
CA LYS A 106 -15.20 12.41 -24.18
C LYS A 106 -16.65 12.90 -23.98
N PRO A 107 -17.22 12.91 -22.75
CA PRO A 107 -16.84 12.19 -21.52
C PRO A 107 -18.05 11.65 -20.69
N LEU A 108 -17.92 10.44 -20.12
CA LEU A 108 -18.62 10.08 -18.86
C LEU A 108 -17.67 9.58 -17.74
N TYR A 109 -16.36 9.64 -18.00
CA TYR A 109 -15.31 9.06 -17.14
C TYR A 109 -14.71 10.02 -16.09
N GLN A 110 -15.30 11.19 -15.87
CA GLN A 110 -14.74 12.15 -14.92
C GLN A 110 -15.07 11.82 -13.45
N ASN A 111 -16.25 11.25 -13.15
CA ASN A 111 -16.72 11.22 -11.76
C ASN A 111 -16.00 10.22 -10.83
N GLN A 112 -15.61 9.03 -11.30
CA GLN A 112 -14.98 8.03 -10.40
C GLN A 112 -13.49 8.26 -10.14
N LYS A 113 -12.77 8.86 -11.10
CA LYS A 113 -11.37 9.28 -10.93
C LYS A 113 -11.25 10.43 -9.92
N ILE A 114 -12.26 11.30 -9.86
CA ILE A 114 -12.36 12.42 -8.93
C ILE A 114 -12.57 11.91 -7.49
N VAL A 115 -13.46 10.93 -7.26
CA VAL A 115 -13.74 10.39 -5.91
C VAL A 115 -12.51 9.77 -5.24
N GLN A 116 -11.69 9.01 -5.98
CA GLN A 116 -10.45 8.43 -5.43
C GLN A 116 -9.34 9.48 -5.22
N LEU A 117 -9.28 10.51 -6.08
CA LEU A 117 -8.36 11.63 -5.89
C LEU A 117 -8.76 12.49 -4.69
N GLU A 118 -10.05 12.71 -4.45
CA GLU A 118 -10.58 13.44 -3.30
C GLU A 118 -10.27 12.74 -1.98
N GLU A 119 -10.39 11.40 -1.92
CA GLU A 119 -10.00 10.65 -0.72
C GLU A 119 -8.48 10.71 -0.46
N VAL A 120 -7.66 10.62 -1.51
CA VAL A 120 -6.19 10.71 -1.39
C VAL A 120 -5.77 12.13 -1.00
N LEU A 121 -6.38 13.16 -1.60
CA LEU A 121 -6.16 14.57 -1.24
C LEU A 121 -6.59 14.83 0.20
N GLY A 122 -7.76 14.35 0.63
CA GLY A 122 -8.21 14.51 2.01
C GLY A 122 -7.28 13.85 3.04
N ILE A 123 -6.70 12.69 2.71
CA ILE A 123 -5.69 12.04 3.57
C ILE A 123 -4.40 12.85 3.62
N LEU A 124 -3.96 13.44 2.50
CA LEU A 124 -2.76 14.26 2.43
C LEU A 124 -2.93 15.60 3.15
N GLU A 125 -4.05 16.29 2.97
CA GLU A 125 -4.38 17.53 3.66
C GLU A 125 -4.43 17.34 5.18
N ARG A 126 -5.05 16.25 5.64
CA ARG A 126 -5.09 15.93 7.07
C ARG A 126 -3.71 15.61 7.65
N LYS A 127 -2.80 15.00 6.87
CA LYS A 127 -1.40 14.80 7.28
C LYS A 127 -0.64 16.12 7.39
N VAL A 128 -0.80 17.03 6.43
CA VAL A 128 -0.18 18.36 6.47
C VAL A 128 -0.66 19.14 7.69
N GLN A 129 -1.96 19.08 7.99
CA GLN A 129 -2.52 19.76 9.15
C GLN A 129 -1.97 19.22 10.47
N LEU A 130 -1.92 17.90 10.65
CA LEU A 130 -1.33 17.28 11.85
C LEU A 130 0.16 17.60 12.02
N LEU A 131 0.91 17.70 10.92
CA LEU A 131 2.32 18.12 10.96
C LEU A 131 2.45 19.59 11.36
N THR A 132 1.55 20.44 10.89
CA THR A 132 1.53 21.87 11.19
C THR A 132 1.18 22.12 12.66
N GLU A 133 0.15 21.45 13.17
CA GLU A 133 -0.23 21.52 14.60
C GLU A 133 0.91 21.05 15.51
N ARG A 134 1.57 19.95 15.14
CA ARG A 134 2.73 19.44 15.89
C ARG A 134 3.90 20.42 15.88
N PHE A 135 4.15 21.08 14.75
CA PHE A 135 5.19 22.09 14.65
C PHE A 135 4.88 23.31 15.52
N GLN A 136 3.64 23.80 15.53
CA GLN A 136 3.24 24.90 16.40
C GLN A 136 3.31 24.56 17.89
N PHE A 137 2.86 23.38 18.29
CA PHE A 137 3.01 22.90 19.67
C PHE A 137 4.47 22.90 20.13
N HIS A 138 5.42 22.55 19.25
CA HIS A 138 6.84 22.59 19.56
C HIS A 138 7.43 24.00 19.64
N LEU A 139 6.87 24.96 18.89
CA LEU A 139 7.27 26.37 18.99
C LEU A 139 6.76 27.00 20.30
N GLU A 140 5.52 26.72 20.69
CA GLU A 140 4.93 27.23 21.93
C GLU A 140 5.55 26.66 23.21
N LYS A 141 6.10 25.44 23.15
CA LYS A 141 6.77 24.81 24.30
C LYS A 141 8.25 25.14 24.47
N ASN A 142 8.91 25.66 23.44
CA ASN A 142 10.34 25.98 23.45
C ASN A 142 10.61 27.49 23.24
N GLY A 143 9.57 28.32 23.21
CA GLY A 143 9.63 29.78 23.23
C GLY A 143 9.36 30.34 24.61
#